data_AF-A0A1G7INK2-F1
#
_entry.id   AF-A0A1G7INK2-F1
#
_cell.length_a   1.000
_cell.length_b   1.000
_cell.length_c   1.000
_cell.angle_alpha   90.00
_cell.angle_beta   90.00
_cell.angle_gamma   90.00
#
_symmetry.space_group_name_H-M   'P 1'
#
loop_
_entity.id
_entity.type
_entity.pdbx_description
1 polymer ?
#
loop_
_entity_poly.entity_id
_entity_poly.type
_entity_poly.pdbx_seq_one_letter_code
_entity_poly.pdbx_strand_id
1 'polypeptide(L)'
;MFIMKIRTLFLTLFCAISISVSGQVDSFQENIIDYLNNNGTKAQYSDAYDQMFDVLKNQFSTADVPASVWAELKNNKAESIEEIVNFLTFAYRKHFTEAEIKKMATFYKSEAAQRMVSRSPETTQEDNDKVTAFFDSELGRKIEGKRAELSVDISEISGHWSRELFAAKMGDLIKQGYSPQQ
;
A
#
# COMPACT_ATOMS: atom_id res chain seq x y z
N MET A 1 -31.87 14.03 53.65
CA MET A 1 -30.54 13.50 53.31
C MET A 1 -30.68 12.25 52.42
N PHE A 2 -31.11 12.35 51.15
CA PHE A 2 -31.10 11.18 50.24
C PHE A 2 -31.09 11.51 48.74
N ILE A 3 -31.34 12.76 48.33
CA ILE A 3 -31.51 13.10 46.90
C ILE A 3 -30.19 13.51 46.20
N MET A 4 -29.16 13.91 46.95
CA MET A 4 -27.93 14.49 46.39
C MET A 4 -26.82 13.48 46.06
N LYS A 5 -26.99 12.20 46.42
CA LYS A 5 -26.01 11.12 46.13
C LYS A 5 -26.28 10.38 44.81
N ILE A 6 -27.50 10.45 44.27
CA ILE A 6 -27.88 9.77 43.02
C ILE A 6 -27.44 10.57 41.79
N ARG A 7 -27.47 11.90 41.86
CA ARG A 7 -27.06 12.77 40.73
C ARG A 7 -25.57 12.67 40.40
N THR A 8 -24.73 12.44 41.41
CA THR A 8 -23.28 12.26 41.20
C THR A 8 -22.94 10.88 40.66
N LEU A 9 -23.78 9.85 40.87
CA LEU A 9 -23.60 8.50 40.31
C LEU A 9 -23.87 8.46 38.80
N PHE A 10 -24.81 9.28 38.30
CA PHE A 10 -25.09 9.36 36.86
C PHE A 10 -23.99 10.11 36.08
N LEU A 11 -23.27 11.03 36.72
CA LEU A 11 -22.20 11.78 36.05
C LEU A 11 -20.89 10.97 35.93
N THR A 12 -20.59 10.08 36.88
CA THR A 12 -19.41 9.19 36.79
C THR A 12 -19.62 8.00 35.85
N LEU A 13 -20.87 7.56 35.64
CA LEU A 13 -21.17 6.45 34.73
C LEU A 13 -21.05 6.85 33.24
N PHE A 14 -21.15 8.14 32.93
CA PHE A 14 -21.07 8.65 31.56
C PHE A 14 -19.63 8.72 31.00
N CYS A 15 -18.60 8.74 31.87
CA CYS A 15 -17.19 8.79 31.43
C CYS A 15 -16.54 7.41 31.19
N ALA A 16 -17.22 6.30 31.47
CA ALA A 16 -16.67 4.95 31.29
C ALA A 16 -16.88 4.37 29.89
N ILE A 17 -17.57 5.09 29.00
CA ILE A 17 -17.81 4.70 27.60
C ILE A 17 -16.92 5.55 26.70
N SER A 18 -15.61 5.59 27.00
CA SER A 18 -14.64 5.81 25.94
C SER A 18 -14.63 4.53 25.12
N ILE A 19 -15.57 4.43 24.17
CA ILE A 19 -15.50 3.41 23.13
C ILE A 19 -14.14 3.62 22.49
N SER A 20 -13.24 2.69 22.74
CA SER A 20 -12.03 2.51 21.95
C SER A 20 -12.50 2.25 20.53
N VAL A 21 -12.67 3.32 19.74
CA VAL A 21 -12.62 3.24 18.30
C VAL A 21 -11.15 2.96 18.00
N SER A 22 -10.78 1.69 18.17
CA SER A 22 -9.59 1.18 17.53
C SER A 22 -9.89 1.34 16.04
N GLY A 23 -9.07 2.10 15.32
CA GLY A 23 -8.97 1.99 13.87
C GLY A 23 -8.39 0.64 13.49
N GLN A 24 -9.04 -0.44 13.94
CA GLN A 24 -8.69 -1.79 13.58
C GLN A 24 -8.84 -1.90 12.07
N VAL A 25 -7.75 -2.35 11.44
CA VAL A 25 -7.79 -2.85 10.08
C VAL A 25 -8.91 -3.88 10.06
N ASP A 26 -10.00 -3.58 9.36
CA ASP A 26 -11.09 -4.54 9.27
C ASP A 26 -10.68 -5.69 8.35
N SER A 27 -11.35 -6.84 8.49
CA SER A 27 -11.00 -8.04 7.73
C SER A 27 -10.99 -7.80 6.22
N PHE A 28 -11.79 -6.86 5.71
CA PHE A 28 -11.80 -6.56 4.29
C PHE A 28 -10.49 -5.86 3.88
N GLN A 29 -10.03 -4.87 4.64
CA GLN A 29 -8.72 -4.26 4.41
C GLN A 29 -7.58 -5.29 4.47
N GLU A 30 -7.57 -6.19 5.46
CA GLU A 30 -6.56 -7.26 5.56
C GLU A 30 -6.55 -8.16 4.32
N ASN A 31 -7.73 -8.56 3.82
CA ASN A 31 -7.83 -9.38 2.61
C ASN A 31 -7.31 -8.65 1.36
N ILE A 32 -7.51 -7.33 1.28
CA ILE A 32 -6.94 -6.54 0.17
C ILE A 32 -5.42 -6.47 0.28
N ILE A 33 -4.89 -6.23 1.49
CA ILE A 33 -3.43 -6.21 1.73
C ILE A 33 -2.82 -7.56 1.34
N ASP A 34 -3.43 -8.66 1.75
CA ASP A 34 -3.01 -10.01 1.38
C ASP A 34 -3.01 -10.20 -0.14
N TYR A 35 -4.07 -9.79 -0.84
CA TYR A 35 -4.10 -9.79 -2.30
C TYR A 35 -2.94 -8.98 -2.93
N LEU A 36 -2.72 -7.74 -2.47
CA LEU A 36 -1.67 -6.85 -3.00
C LEU A 36 -0.26 -7.37 -2.73
N ASN A 37 -0.05 -8.03 -1.59
CA ASN A 37 1.24 -8.62 -1.26
C ASN A 37 1.59 -9.82 -2.17
N ASN A 38 0.59 -10.50 -2.72
CA ASN A 38 0.78 -11.68 -3.57
C ASN A 38 0.71 -11.37 -5.08
N ASN A 39 0.16 -10.22 -5.50
CA ASN A 39 -0.01 -9.90 -6.92
C ASN A 39 1.16 -9.15 -7.58
N GLY A 40 2.24 -8.89 -6.83
CA GLY A 40 3.41 -8.14 -7.29
C GLY A 40 3.44 -6.65 -6.92
N THR A 41 2.39 -6.11 -6.29
CA THR A 41 2.31 -4.69 -5.92
C THR A 41 3.48 -4.26 -5.04
N LYS A 42 3.84 -5.06 -4.03
CA LYS A 42 4.95 -4.72 -3.12
C LYS A 42 6.29 -4.56 -3.85
N ALA A 43 6.56 -5.44 -4.83
CA ALA A 43 7.77 -5.35 -5.65
C ALA A 43 7.74 -4.10 -6.52
N GLN A 44 6.62 -3.82 -7.19
CA GLN A 44 6.46 -2.60 -8.01
C GLN A 44 6.74 -1.32 -7.21
N TYR A 45 6.21 -1.18 -6.00
CA TYR A 45 6.46 0.01 -5.17
C TYR A 45 7.85 0.02 -4.54
N SER A 46 8.44 -1.14 -4.27
CA SER A 46 9.86 -1.23 -3.89
C SER A 46 10.77 -0.68 -4.98
N ASP A 47 10.49 -1.01 -6.24
CA ASP A 47 11.26 -0.52 -7.39
C ASP A 47 11.04 0.98 -7.60
N ALA A 48 9.78 1.44 -7.52
CA ALA A 48 9.45 2.86 -7.63
C ALA A 48 10.13 3.70 -6.51
N TYR A 49 10.19 3.18 -5.29
CA TYR A 49 10.92 3.80 -4.18
C TYR A 49 12.41 3.96 -4.52
N ASP A 50 13.05 2.92 -5.07
CA ASP A 50 14.47 3.00 -5.44
C ASP A 50 14.71 3.95 -6.61
N GLN A 51 13.85 3.93 -7.63
CA GLN A 51 13.94 4.85 -8.78
C GLN A 51 13.78 6.31 -8.36
N MET A 52 12.91 6.60 -7.38
CA MET A 52 12.78 7.94 -6.81
C MET A 52 14.11 8.42 -6.20
N PHE A 53 14.87 7.53 -5.56
CA PHE A 53 16.20 7.86 -5.03
C PHE A 53 17.23 8.12 -6.13
N ASP A 54 17.10 7.52 -7.31
CA ASP A 54 17.99 7.83 -8.43
C ASP A 54 17.76 9.26 -8.93
N VAL A 55 16.50 9.68 -9.02
CA VAL A 55 16.12 11.08 -9.31
C VAL A 55 16.64 12.03 -8.24
N LEU A 56 16.44 11.68 -6.96
CA LEU A 56 16.89 12.51 -5.84
C LEU A 56 18.43 12.65 -5.80
N LYS A 57 19.16 11.54 -5.99
CA LYS A 57 20.63 11.57 -6.08
C LYS A 57 21.11 12.44 -7.22
N ASN A 58 20.46 12.37 -8.38
CA ASN A 58 20.81 13.22 -9.52
C ASN A 58 20.68 14.70 -9.16
N GLN A 59 19.60 15.10 -8.47
CA GLN A 59 19.41 16.48 -8.02
C GLN A 59 20.47 16.95 -7.00
N PHE A 60 21.06 16.05 -6.22
CA PHE A 60 22.09 16.38 -5.23
C PHE A 60 23.50 15.99 -5.68
N SER A 61 23.72 15.76 -6.98
CA SER A 61 24.99 15.21 -7.47
C SER A 61 26.19 16.16 -7.36
N THR A 62 25.98 17.46 -7.05
CA THR A 62 27.06 18.43 -6.73
C THR A 62 27.21 18.69 -5.23
N ALA A 63 26.42 18.04 -4.38
CA ALA A 63 26.41 18.29 -2.94
C ALA A 63 27.33 17.35 -2.14
N ASP A 64 28.08 16.48 -2.82
CA ASP A 64 29.00 15.51 -2.21
C ASP A 64 28.39 14.72 -1.04
N VAL A 65 27.10 14.34 -1.17
CA VAL A 65 26.36 13.63 -0.13
C VAL A 65 27.00 12.26 0.14
N PRO A 66 27.47 11.97 1.38
CA PRO A 66 28.11 10.71 1.71
C PRO A 66 27.17 9.50 1.53
N ALA A 67 27.75 8.34 1.19
CA ALA A 67 26.99 7.10 1.04
C ALA A 67 26.20 6.71 2.30
N SER A 68 26.73 7.02 3.49
CA SER A 68 26.05 6.76 4.77
C SER A 68 24.74 7.54 4.90
N VAL A 69 24.70 8.78 4.42
CA VAL A 69 23.49 9.62 4.44
C VAL A 69 22.42 9.02 3.51
N TRP A 70 22.81 8.57 2.31
CA TRP A 70 21.87 7.88 1.41
C TRP A 70 21.32 6.58 2.01
N ALA A 71 22.15 5.81 2.71
CA ALA A 71 21.71 4.61 3.40
C ALA A 71 20.71 4.94 4.51
N GLU A 72 21.00 5.97 5.31
CA GLU A 72 20.11 6.45 6.38
C GLU A 72 18.74 6.90 5.85
N LEU A 73 18.73 7.70 4.77
CA LEU A 73 17.48 8.16 4.17
C LEU A 73 16.60 7.01 3.68
N LYS A 74 17.18 5.85 3.33
CA LYS A 74 16.46 4.66 2.85
C LYS A 74 15.95 3.74 3.96
N ASN A 75 16.27 3.99 5.23
CA ASN A 75 15.92 3.09 6.34
C ASN A 75 14.41 2.89 6.50
N ASN A 76 13.58 3.84 6.08
CA ASN A 76 12.12 3.74 6.15
C ASN A 76 11.47 3.08 4.92
N LYS A 77 12.23 2.42 4.04
CA LYS A 77 11.70 1.84 2.79
C LYS A 77 10.56 0.87 3.05
N ALA A 78 10.71 -0.04 4.02
CA ALA A 78 9.68 -1.03 4.33
C ALA A 78 8.37 -0.35 4.79
N GLU A 79 8.47 0.60 5.72
CA GLU A 79 7.33 1.36 6.26
C GLU A 79 6.63 2.17 5.15
N SER A 80 7.40 2.83 4.27
CA SER A 80 6.85 3.61 3.16
C SER A 80 6.12 2.73 2.13
N ILE A 81 6.59 1.50 1.91
CA ILE A 81 5.92 0.53 1.04
C ILE A 81 4.64 -0.01 1.70
N GLU A 82 4.67 -0.28 3.00
CA GLU A 82 3.49 -0.72 3.75
C GLU A 82 2.40 0.37 3.77
N GLU A 83 2.80 1.63 3.92
CA GLU A 83 1.91 2.79 3.86
C GLU A 83 1.17 2.87 2.52
N ILE A 84 1.89 2.80 1.39
CA ILE A 84 1.22 2.85 0.08
C ILE A 84 0.34 1.63 -0.16
N VAL A 85 0.75 0.42 0.26
CA VAL A 85 -0.10 -0.77 0.18
C VAL A 85 -1.40 -0.57 0.98
N ASN A 86 -1.31 0.00 2.18
CA ASN A 86 -2.48 0.33 2.99
C ASN A 86 -3.39 1.35 2.29
N PHE A 87 -2.84 2.41 1.69
CA PHE A 87 -3.67 3.39 0.97
C PHE A 87 -4.33 2.82 -0.27
N LEU A 88 -3.65 1.94 -1.02
CA LEU A 88 -4.24 1.30 -2.19
C LEU A 88 -5.48 0.48 -1.84
N THR A 89 -5.62 0.01 -0.60
CA THR A 89 -6.83 -0.72 -0.18
C THR A 89 -8.11 0.07 -0.41
N PHE A 90 -8.08 1.40 -0.29
CA PHE A 90 -9.24 2.26 -0.55
C PHE A 90 -9.70 2.18 -2.00
N ALA A 91 -8.77 2.15 -2.96
CA ALA A 91 -9.08 2.02 -4.38
C ALA A 91 -9.75 0.66 -4.68
N TYR A 92 -9.19 -0.44 -4.17
CA TYR A 92 -9.76 -1.76 -4.40
C TYR A 92 -11.12 -1.94 -3.71
N ARG A 93 -11.28 -1.39 -2.51
CA ARG A 93 -12.54 -1.44 -1.75
C ARG A 93 -13.70 -0.74 -2.47
N LYS A 94 -13.40 0.27 -3.28
CA LYS A 94 -14.38 1.00 -4.09
C LYS A 94 -14.92 0.16 -5.26
N HIS A 95 -14.14 -0.78 -5.79
CA HIS A 95 -14.47 -1.51 -7.04
C HIS A 95 -14.87 -2.98 -6.83
N PHE A 96 -14.43 -3.57 -5.72
CA PHE A 96 -14.63 -4.99 -5.45
C PHE A 96 -15.29 -5.20 -4.09
N THR A 97 -15.97 -6.33 -3.94
CA THR A 97 -16.49 -6.82 -2.66
C THR A 97 -15.42 -7.66 -1.93
N GLU A 98 -15.59 -7.85 -0.62
CA GLU A 98 -14.67 -8.70 0.15
C GLU A 98 -14.60 -10.14 -0.39
N ALA A 99 -15.73 -10.71 -0.82
CA ALA A 99 -15.77 -12.05 -1.39
C ALA A 99 -14.99 -12.16 -2.70
N GLU A 100 -15.01 -11.11 -3.53
CA GLU A 100 -14.24 -11.05 -4.77
C GLU A 100 -12.75 -10.90 -4.48
N ILE A 101 -12.36 -10.02 -3.55
CA ILE A 101 -10.96 -9.88 -3.13
C ILE A 101 -10.41 -11.19 -2.56
N LYS A 102 -11.19 -11.94 -1.76
CA LYS A 102 -10.77 -13.26 -1.28
C LYS A 102 -10.49 -14.23 -2.43
N LYS A 103 -11.34 -14.26 -3.46
CA LYS A 103 -11.10 -15.09 -4.67
C LYS A 103 -9.85 -14.64 -5.42
N MET A 104 -9.63 -13.33 -5.54
CA MET A 104 -8.41 -12.78 -6.14
C MET A 104 -7.17 -13.19 -5.34
N ALA A 105 -7.19 -13.04 -4.02
CA ALA A 105 -6.11 -13.46 -3.14
C ALA A 105 -5.81 -14.97 -3.26
N THR A 106 -6.85 -15.82 -3.28
CA THR A 106 -6.68 -17.26 -3.52
C THR A 106 -6.01 -17.56 -4.86
N PHE A 107 -6.44 -16.91 -5.94
CA PHE A 107 -5.81 -17.09 -7.25
C PHE A 107 -4.34 -16.67 -7.23
N TYR A 108 -4.03 -15.48 -6.72
CA TYR A 108 -2.66 -14.99 -6.70
C TYR A 108 -1.75 -15.80 -5.76
N LYS A 109 -2.28 -16.51 -4.77
CA LYS A 109 -1.51 -17.48 -3.96
C LYS A 109 -1.22 -18.80 -4.66
N SER A 110 -1.86 -19.10 -5.80
CA SER A 110 -1.58 -20.32 -6.55
C SER A 110 -0.20 -20.28 -7.18
N GLU A 111 0.41 -21.45 -7.37
CA GLU A 111 1.72 -21.54 -8.02
C GLU A 111 1.73 -20.97 -9.45
N ALA A 112 0.68 -21.21 -10.22
CA ALA A 112 0.54 -20.70 -11.58
C ALA A 112 0.58 -19.17 -11.60
N ALA A 113 -0.17 -18.52 -10.70
CA ALA A 113 -0.17 -17.07 -10.60
C ALA A 113 1.17 -16.53 -10.06
N GLN A 114 1.81 -17.19 -9.10
CA GLN A 114 3.12 -16.79 -8.58
C GLN A 114 4.22 -16.92 -9.66
N ARG A 115 4.21 -17.98 -10.48
CA ARG A 115 5.11 -18.11 -11.63
C ARG A 115 4.88 -17.01 -12.65
N MET A 116 3.62 -16.66 -12.94
CA MET A 116 3.28 -15.53 -13.80
C MET A 116 3.79 -14.19 -13.24
N VAL A 117 3.51 -13.88 -11.97
CA VAL A 117 3.90 -12.63 -11.31
C VAL A 117 5.43 -12.46 -11.29
N SER A 118 6.15 -13.54 -10.97
CA SER A 118 7.62 -13.55 -10.94
C SER A 118 8.27 -13.65 -12.32
N ARG A 119 7.49 -13.81 -13.40
CA ARG A 119 7.97 -14.11 -14.76
C ARG A 119 8.94 -15.30 -14.77
N SER A 120 8.58 -16.34 -14.02
CA SER A 120 9.44 -17.51 -13.82
C SER A 120 9.71 -18.22 -15.15
N PRO A 121 10.98 -18.61 -15.42
CA PRO A 121 11.31 -19.45 -16.58
C PRO A 121 10.70 -20.85 -16.50
N GLU A 122 10.21 -21.28 -15.33
CA GLU A 122 9.54 -22.57 -15.11
C GLU A 122 8.04 -22.53 -15.44
N THR A 123 7.53 -21.42 -15.96
CA THR A 123 6.10 -21.30 -16.32
C THR A 123 5.72 -22.33 -17.39
N THR A 124 4.71 -23.13 -17.08
CA THR A 124 4.22 -24.21 -17.96
C THR A 124 2.99 -23.80 -18.77
N GLN A 125 2.62 -24.61 -19.77
CA GLN A 125 1.35 -24.41 -20.48
C GLN A 125 0.14 -24.57 -19.55
N GLU A 126 0.19 -25.51 -18.60
CA GLU A 126 -0.88 -25.70 -17.61
C GLU A 126 -1.07 -24.47 -16.71
N ASP A 127 0.03 -23.77 -16.37
CA ASP A 127 -0.06 -22.50 -15.65
C ASP A 127 -0.78 -21.44 -16.48
N ASN A 128 -0.43 -21.31 -17.75
CA ASN A 128 -1.09 -20.38 -18.67
C ASN A 128 -2.58 -20.70 -18.82
N ASP A 129 -2.95 -21.96 -18.88
CA ASP A 129 -4.35 -22.39 -18.98
C ASP A 129 -5.13 -22.03 -17.70
N LYS A 130 -4.53 -22.22 -16.52
CA LYS A 130 -5.12 -21.81 -15.22
C LYS A 130 -5.29 -20.30 -15.11
N VAL A 131 -4.28 -19.54 -15.55
CA VAL A 131 -4.33 -18.07 -15.60
C VAL A 131 -5.44 -17.60 -16.55
N THR A 132 -5.50 -18.18 -17.76
CA THR A 132 -6.52 -17.87 -18.76
C THR A 132 -7.92 -18.17 -18.22
N ALA A 133 -8.14 -19.35 -17.64
CA ALA A 133 -9.41 -19.74 -17.04
C ALA A 133 -9.86 -18.77 -15.93
N PHE A 134 -8.93 -18.23 -15.14
CA PHE A 134 -9.25 -17.20 -14.15
C PHE A 134 -9.74 -15.90 -14.79
N PHE A 135 -9.03 -15.40 -15.81
CA PHE A 135 -9.41 -14.14 -16.48
C PHE A 135 -10.67 -14.28 -17.36
N ASP A 136 -10.99 -15.49 -17.84
CA ASP A 136 -12.24 -15.81 -18.53
C ASP A 136 -13.45 -15.96 -17.60
N SER A 137 -13.23 -16.02 -16.28
CA SER A 137 -14.31 -16.07 -15.30
C SER A 137 -15.10 -14.76 -15.23
N GLU A 138 -16.27 -14.78 -14.59
CA GLU A 138 -17.04 -13.55 -14.32
C GLU A 138 -16.23 -12.51 -13.54
N LEU A 139 -15.47 -12.96 -12.53
CA LEU A 139 -14.60 -12.09 -11.75
C LEU A 139 -13.44 -11.54 -12.59
N GLY A 140 -12.82 -12.37 -13.43
CA GLY A 140 -11.78 -11.96 -14.37
C GLY A 140 -12.25 -10.84 -15.31
N ARG A 141 -13.43 -11.02 -15.92
CA ARG A 141 -14.07 -10.00 -16.75
C ARG A 141 -14.41 -8.73 -15.97
N LYS A 142 -14.84 -8.84 -14.71
CA LYS A 142 -15.09 -7.67 -13.85
C LYS A 142 -13.80 -6.90 -13.56
N ILE A 143 -12.71 -7.59 -13.24
CA ILE A 143 -11.38 -6.97 -13.04
C ILE A 143 -11.01 -6.17 -14.29
N GLU A 144 -11.18 -6.76 -15.47
CA GLU A 144 -10.90 -6.06 -16.73
C GLU A 144 -11.80 -4.84 -16.92
N GLY A 145 -13.11 -5.00 -16.70
CA GLY A 145 -14.07 -3.90 -16.80
C GLY A 145 -13.81 -2.74 -15.82
N LYS A 146 -13.17 -3.01 -14.68
CA LYS A 146 -12.79 -2.01 -13.67
C LYS A 146 -11.37 -1.48 -13.79
N ARG A 147 -10.55 -2.03 -14.69
CA ARG A 147 -9.14 -1.67 -14.86
C ARG A 147 -8.93 -0.16 -15.04
N ALA A 148 -9.73 0.49 -15.89
CA ALA A 148 -9.58 1.91 -16.17
C ALA A 148 -9.90 2.79 -14.94
N GLU A 149 -11.04 2.56 -14.28
CA GLU A 149 -11.43 3.30 -13.08
C GLU A 149 -10.45 3.05 -11.92
N LEU A 150 -10.06 1.79 -11.70
CA LEU A 150 -9.09 1.43 -10.68
C LEU A 150 -7.73 2.08 -10.95
N SER A 151 -7.29 2.14 -12.20
CA SER A 151 -6.01 2.77 -12.57
C SER A 151 -6.01 4.27 -12.26
N VAL A 152 -7.14 4.96 -12.38
CA VAL A 152 -7.26 6.37 -11.99
C VAL A 152 -7.08 6.52 -10.48
N ASP A 153 -7.82 5.73 -9.69
CA ASP A 153 -7.76 5.79 -8.23
C ASP A 153 -6.35 5.42 -7.71
N ILE A 154 -5.71 4.39 -8.29
CA ILE A 154 -4.33 4.02 -7.98
C ILE A 154 -3.40 5.18 -8.33
N SER A 155 -3.50 5.75 -9.53
CA SER A 155 -2.58 6.80 -9.99
C SER A 155 -2.64 8.05 -9.12
N GLU A 156 -3.83 8.42 -8.62
CA GLU A 156 -4.00 9.50 -7.65
C GLU A 156 -3.23 9.18 -6.37
N ILE A 157 -3.49 8.02 -5.75
CA ILE A 157 -2.86 7.58 -4.51
C ILE A 157 -1.33 7.48 -4.66
N SER A 158 -0.83 6.81 -5.70
CA SER A 158 0.61 6.68 -5.99
C SER A 158 1.26 8.04 -6.24
N GLY A 159 0.54 8.95 -6.91
CA GLY A 159 1.00 10.30 -7.17
C GLY A 159 1.19 11.10 -5.88
N HIS A 160 0.23 11.02 -4.95
CA HIS A 160 0.35 11.64 -3.63
C HIS A 160 1.53 11.08 -2.85
N TRP A 161 1.60 9.75 -2.70
CA TRP A 161 2.68 9.08 -1.99
C TRP A 161 4.07 9.42 -2.55
N SER A 162 4.24 9.37 -3.87
CA SER A 162 5.54 9.66 -4.49
C SER A 162 5.98 11.11 -4.30
N ARG A 163 5.06 12.08 -4.41
CA ARG A 163 5.36 13.50 -4.17
C ARG A 163 5.72 13.77 -2.72
N GLU A 164 4.97 13.21 -1.77
CA GLU A 164 5.23 13.39 -0.34
C GLU A 164 6.55 12.75 0.07
N LEU A 165 6.80 11.52 -0.37
CA LEU A 165 8.05 10.83 -0.09
C LEU A 165 9.24 11.61 -0.66
N PHE A 166 9.16 12.06 -1.91
CA PHE A 166 10.22 12.85 -2.54
C PHE A 166 10.47 14.17 -1.79
N ALA A 167 9.42 14.91 -1.47
CA ALA A 167 9.53 16.17 -0.73
C ALA A 167 10.11 15.97 0.68
N ALA A 168 9.71 14.91 1.38
CA ALA A 168 10.26 14.57 2.69
C ALA A 168 11.76 14.29 2.62
N LYS A 169 12.20 13.42 1.68
CA LYS A 169 13.61 13.05 1.54
C LYS A 169 14.49 14.22 1.06
N MET A 170 13.98 15.04 0.15
CA MET A 170 14.63 16.30 -0.22
C MET A 170 14.78 17.23 0.99
N GLY A 171 13.71 17.39 1.77
CA GLY A 171 13.72 18.21 2.97
C GLY A 171 14.74 17.73 4.01
N ASP A 172 14.90 16.41 4.17
CA ASP A 172 15.88 15.85 5.10
C ASP A 172 17.33 16.12 4.66
N LEU A 173 17.63 16.07 3.36
CA LEU A 173 18.94 16.46 2.83
C LEU A 173 19.22 17.95 3.05
N ILE A 174 18.23 18.81 2.79
CA ILE A 174 18.36 20.26 3.00
C ILE A 174 18.60 20.59 4.48
N LYS A 175 17.88 19.95 5.40
CA LYS A 175 18.09 20.12 6.85
C LYS A 175 19.49 19.68 7.29
N GLN A 176 20.09 18.71 6.60
CA GLN A 176 21.46 18.27 6.84
C GLN A 176 22.52 19.18 6.19
N GLY A 177 22.11 20.23 5.48
CA GLY A 177 22.99 21.23 4.88
C GLY A 177 23.37 20.98 3.43
N TYR A 178 22.83 19.94 2.79
CA TYR A 178 23.04 19.68 1.37
C TYR A 178 22.12 20.56 0.51
N SER A 179 22.62 21.07 -0.61
CA SER A 179 21.83 21.89 -1.54
C SER A 179 21.64 21.16 -2.87
N PRO A 180 20.42 21.13 -3.43
CA PRO A 180 20.22 20.58 -4.76
C PRO A 180 20.88 21.47 -5.82
N GLN A 181 21.09 20.89 -7.00
CA GLN A 181 21.46 21.65 -8.20
C GLN A 181 20.36 22.65 -8.57
N GLN A 182 20.78 23.81 -9.06
CA GLN A 182 19.89 24.87 -9.58
C GLN A 182 19.39 24.55 -10.99
#